data_AF-A0A1V9VDW5-F1
#
_entry.id   AF-A0A1V9VDW5-F1
#
_cell.length_a   1.000
_cell.length_b   1.000
_cell.length_c   1.000
_cell.angle_alpha   90.00
_cell.angle_beta   90.00
_cell.angle_gamma   90.00
#
_symmetry.space_group_name_H-M   'P 1'
#
loop_
_entity.id
_entity.type
_entity.pdbx_description
1 polymer ?
#
loop_
_entity_poly.entity_id
_entity_poly.type
_entity_poly.pdbx_seq_one_letter_code
_entity_poly.pdbx_strand_id
1 'polypeptide(L)'
;MNINTNIQSFSSQSGIKVTQNGNSNQSIDKSKNSEAVNINIDSKTLDTLNLLSSLEEETFIKSYNNFISDERRAIRNRLEEVYSKATKENKKFANPEQHIRDKYFSQASPYYIEGLSRVEREVAHRHESDYLKYGKLRNISAIDPNLKDLNSINGIVDSVEKRAFDRDMVNEQFQQLLNKYGISIPKDSNLKFTIEPYDYKVTVSGLDDKNLSSLIEDVLNTGDNS
;
A
#
# COMPACT_ATOMS: atom_id res chain seq x y z
N MET A 1 41.41 34.12 -16.93
CA MET A 1 40.81 32.85 -16.47
C MET A 1 40.87 31.90 -17.66
N ASN A 2 41.88 31.02 -17.71
CA ASN A 2 42.07 30.10 -18.82
C ASN A 2 41.48 28.75 -18.43
N ILE A 3 40.38 28.37 -19.06
CA ILE A 3 39.80 27.03 -18.95
C ILE A 3 40.37 26.23 -20.13
N ASN A 4 41.24 25.27 -19.82
CA ASN A 4 41.87 24.41 -20.82
C ASN A 4 40.99 23.17 -21.02
N THR A 5 40.29 23.10 -22.15
CA THR A 5 39.42 21.97 -22.51
C THR A 5 40.24 20.94 -23.30
N ASN A 6 40.91 20.03 -22.60
CA ASN A 6 41.42 18.80 -23.21
C ASN A 6 40.43 17.67 -22.91
N ILE A 7 39.51 17.43 -23.84
CA ILE A 7 38.66 16.24 -23.81
C ILE A 7 39.48 15.10 -24.44
N GLN A 8 40.06 14.25 -23.60
CA GLN A 8 40.62 12.97 -24.04
C GLN A 8 39.50 11.94 -24.12
N SER A 9 39.19 11.50 -25.34
CA SER A 9 38.35 10.34 -25.60
C SER A 9 39.14 9.06 -25.33
N PHE A 10 38.66 8.18 -24.44
CA PHE A 10 39.27 6.87 -24.19
C PHE A 10 38.44 5.76 -24.83
N SER A 11 39.08 4.95 -25.69
CA SER A 11 38.54 3.72 -26.25
C SER A 11 38.64 2.59 -25.22
N SER A 12 37.51 1.97 -24.89
CA SER A 12 37.41 0.89 -23.91
C SER A 12 37.99 -0.43 -24.42
N GLN A 13 39.27 -0.70 -24.15
CA GLN A 13 39.86 -2.03 -24.34
C GLN A 13 40.41 -2.66 -23.04
N SER A 14 40.38 -1.94 -21.92
CA SER A 14 40.88 -2.41 -20.62
C SER A 14 39.77 -2.23 -19.58
N GLY A 15 39.34 -3.33 -18.97
CA GLY A 15 38.22 -3.33 -18.00
C GLY A 15 38.43 -2.34 -16.85
N ILE A 16 37.37 -1.65 -16.47
CA ILE A 16 37.35 -0.73 -15.32
C ILE A 16 37.53 -1.57 -14.05
N LYS A 17 38.61 -1.32 -13.31
CA LYS A 17 38.86 -1.96 -12.01
C LYS A 17 38.48 -1.01 -10.89
N VAL A 18 37.40 -1.31 -10.16
CA VAL A 18 36.96 -0.54 -8.99
C VAL A 18 37.68 -1.08 -7.76
N THR A 19 38.38 -0.23 -7.00
CA THR A 19 39.06 -0.58 -5.74
C THR A 19 38.55 0.29 -4.60
N GLN A 20 38.16 -0.34 -3.48
CA GLN A 20 37.74 0.36 -2.26
C GLN A 20 38.93 0.98 -1.54
N ASN A 21 38.86 2.29 -1.24
CA ASN A 21 39.67 2.89 -0.19
C ASN A 21 38.92 2.77 1.14
N GLY A 22 39.05 1.59 1.77
CA GLY A 22 38.86 1.49 3.22
C GLY A 22 40.01 2.23 3.91
N ASN A 23 39.74 2.85 5.05
CA ASN A 23 40.68 3.69 5.79
C ASN A 23 41.81 2.88 6.47
N SER A 24 42.57 2.10 5.71
CA SER A 24 43.77 1.39 6.14
C SER A 24 44.97 1.98 5.42
N ASN A 25 45.93 2.47 6.20
CA ASN A 25 47.27 2.84 5.74
C ASN A 25 47.95 1.59 5.18
N GLN A 26 47.71 1.27 3.91
CA GLN A 26 48.57 0.35 3.15
C GLN A 26 49.29 1.14 2.07
N SER A 27 50.62 1.08 2.15
CA SER A 27 51.55 1.63 1.17
C SER A 27 51.30 0.98 -0.19
N ILE A 28 50.62 1.69 -1.08
CA ILE A 28 50.50 1.29 -2.48
C ILE A 28 51.85 1.55 -3.15
N ASP A 29 52.53 0.48 -3.55
CA ASP A 29 53.76 0.54 -4.34
C ASP A 29 53.47 1.25 -5.68
N LYS A 30 53.95 2.50 -5.81
CA LYS A 30 53.63 3.41 -6.93
C LYS A 30 54.28 3.03 -8.28
N SER A 31 54.91 1.87 -8.40
CA SER A 31 55.84 1.61 -9.53
C SER A 31 55.28 0.81 -10.71
N LYS A 32 54.00 0.38 -10.73
CA LYS A 32 53.48 -0.48 -11.82
C LYS A 32 52.07 -0.21 -12.38
N ASN A 33 51.47 0.95 -12.15
CA ASN A 33 50.17 1.27 -12.80
C ASN A 33 50.03 2.77 -13.03
N SER A 34 50.57 3.28 -14.14
CA SER A 34 50.44 4.69 -14.52
C SER A 34 49.11 5.02 -15.24
N GLU A 35 48.21 4.05 -15.39
CA GLU A 35 46.96 4.22 -16.15
C GLU A 35 45.71 3.79 -15.37
N ALA A 36 45.81 3.60 -14.05
CA ALA A 36 44.62 3.40 -13.23
C ALA A 36 43.94 4.75 -12.99
N VAL A 37 42.82 5.00 -13.67
CA VAL A 37 41.92 6.11 -13.33
C VAL A 37 41.24 5.77 -12.02
N ASN A 38 41.73 6.35 -10.92
CA ASN A 38 41.08 6.22 -9.62
C ASN A 38 39.82 7.09 -9.60
N ILE A 39 38.66 6.46 -9.80
CA ILE A 39 37.36 7.11 -9.59
C ILE A 39 37.04 7.03 -8.11
N ASN A 40 37.09 8.17 -7.42
CA ASN A 40 36.68 8.26 -6.02
C ASN A 40 35.14 8.35 -5.97
N ILE A 41 34.49 7.19 -5.89
CA ILE A 41 33.04 7.08 -5.67
C ILE A 41 32.82 6.99 -4.16
N ASP A 42 31.95 7.83 -3.61
CA ASP A 42 31.60 7.72 -2.20
C ASP A 42 30.83 6.41 -1.92
N SER A 43 30.91 5.90 -0.70
CA SER A 43 30.31 4.61 -0.37
C SER A 43 28.80 4.59 -0.63
N LYS A 44 28.11 5.71 -0.39
CA LYS A 44 26.66 5.84 -0.60
C LYS A 44 26.28 5.68 -2.06
N THR A 45 26.98 6.33 -2.99
CA THR A 45 26.71 6.19 -4.43
C THR A 45 26.96 4.75 -4.89
N LEU A 46 28.01 4.10 -4.39
CA LEU A 46 28.30 2.70 -4.71
C LEU A 46 27.20 1.75 -4.19
N ASP A 47 26.71 1.97 -2.97
CA ASP A 47 25.63 1.18 -2.38
C ASP A 47 24.33 1.32 -3.18
N THR A 48 23.97 2.55 -3.57
CA THR A 48 22.82 2.82 -4.44
C THR A 48 22.96 2.12 -5.79
N LEU A 49 24.13 2.19 -6.44
CA LEU A 49 24.38 1.51 -7.72
C LEU A 49 24.26 -0.01 -7.62
N ASN A 50 24.79 -0.61 -6.55
CA ASN A 50 24.65 -2.05 -6.31
C ASN A 50 23.20 -2.43 -6.12
N LEU A 51 22.42 -1.63 -5.38
CA LEU A 51 21.02 -1.91 -5.14
C LEU A 51 20.14 -1.73 -6.39
N LEU A 52 20.49 -0.78 -7.26
CA LEU A 52 19.85 -0.61 -8.57
C LEU A 52 20.19 -1.75 -9.52
N SER A 53 21.40 -2.31 -9.44
CA SER A 53 21.74 -3.52 -10.20
C SER A 53 20.95 -4.75 -9.76
N SER A 54 20.33 -4.69 -8.57
CA SER A 54 19.37 -5.65 -8.04
C SER A 54 17.94 -5.10 -8.02
N LEU A 55 17.56 -4.26 -8.99
CA LEU A 55 16.14 -3.91 -9.17
C LEU A 55 15.35 -5.19 -9.38
N GLU A 56 14.64 -5.61 -8.34
CA GLU A 56 13.73 -6.74 -8.37
C GLU A 56 12.44 -6.30 -9.08
N GLU A 57 11.87 -7.18 -9.90
CA GLU A 57 10.55 -7.00 -10.53
C GLU A 57 9.41 -7.15 -9.50
N GLU A 58 9.57 -6.53 -8.33
CA GLU A 58 8.59 -6.53 -7.25
C GLU A 58 7.70 -5.29 -7.34
N THR A 59 6.40 -5.52 -7.51
CA THR A 59 5.38 -4.46 -7.41
C THR A 59 5.25 -4.00 -5.96
N PHE A 60 5.65 -2.75 -5.72
CA PHE A 60 5.70 -2.12 -4.41
C PHE A 60 4.53 -1.15 -4.19
N ILE A 61 4.21 -0.33 -5.20
CA ILE A 61 3.11 0.64 -5.19
C ILE A 61 1.81 -0.05 -5.57
N LYS A 62 0.74 0.20 -4.81
CA LYS A 62 -0.55 -0.47 -4.96
C LYS A 62 -1.66 0.54 -5.25
N SER A 63 -2.38 0.30 -6.34
CA SER A 63 -3.55 1.10 -6.73
C SER A 63 -4.79 0.83 -5.87
N TYR A 64 -4.92 -0.37 -5.31
CA TYR A 64 -6.00 -0.74 -4.41
C TYR A 64 -5.49 -0.91 -2.98
N ASN A 65 -5.71 0.12 -2.16
CA ASN A 65 -5.44 0.04 -0.73
C ASN A 65 -6.72 -0.37 0.02
N ASN A 66 -6.57 -1.10 1.13
CA ASN A 66 -7.67 -1.69 1.91
C ASN A 66 -8.43 -0.63 2.74
N PHE A 67 -8.97 0.38 2.07
CA PHE A 67 -9.75 1.43 2.70
C PHE A 67 -11.03 0.87 3.32
N ILE A 68 -11.22 1.16 4.61
CA ILE A 68 -12.46 0.90 5.34
C ILE A 68 -12.88 2.25 5.92
N SER A 69 -13.97 2.82 5.41
CA SER A 69 -14.50 4.09 5.93
C SER A 69 -14.92 3.96 7.39
N ASP A 70 -14.94 5.09 8.09
CA ASP A 70 -15.40 5.15 9.48
C ASP A 70 -16.87 4.72 9.60
N GLU A 71 -17.68 4.99 8.57
CA GLU A 71 -19.05 4.51 8.47
C GLU A 71 -19.12 2.98 8.39
N ARG A 72 -18.33 2.34 7.51
CA ARG A 72 -18.25 0.87 7.43
C ARG A 72 -17.73 0.26 8.72
N ARG A 73 -16.81 0.93 9.40
CA ARG A 73 -16.31 0.53 10.72
C ARG A 73 -17.41 0.64 11.77
N ALA A 74 -18.17 1.72 11.80
CA ALA A 74 -19.29 1.93 12.71
C ALA A 74 -20.41 0.90 12.50
N ILE A 75 -20.79 0.62 11.25
CA ILE A 75 -21.75 -0.43 10.90
C ILE A 75 -21.27 -1.78 11.43
N ARG A 76 -20.02 -2.15 11.13
CA ARG A 76 -19.45 -3.43 11.59
C ARG A 76 -19.44 -3.52 13.11
N ASN A 77 -18.94 -2.50 13.80
CA ASN A 77 -18.86 -2.49 15.25
C ASN A 77 -20.24 -2.61 15.90
N ARG A 78 -21.25 -1.90 15.38
CA ARG A 78 -22.62 -1.97 15.87
C ARG A 78 -23.21 -3.38 15.72
N LEU A 79 -23.06 -3.99 14.55
CA LEU A 79 -23.56 -5.35 14.34
C LEU A 79 -22.81 -6.39 15.18
N GLU A 80 -21.49 -6.28 15.30
CA GLU A 80 -20.67 -7.13 16.18
C GLU A 80 -21.13 -7.01 17.64
N GLU A 81 -21.39 -5.79 18.12
CA GLU A 81 -21.92 -5.56 19.47
C GLU A 81 -23.30 -6.21 19.67
N VAL A 82 -24.23 -5.97 18.75
CA VAL A 82 -25.60 -6.52 18.83
C VAL A 82 -25.57 -8.05 18.81
N TYR A 83 -24.87 -8.66 17.85
CA TYR A 83 -24.90 -10.11 17.66
C TYR A 83 -24.02 -10.87 18.64
N SER A 84 -22.97 -10.27 19.19
CA SER A 84 -22.23 -10.85 20.31
C SER A 84 -23.08 -10.93 21.57
N LYS A 85 -23.86 -9.89 21.88
CA LYS A 85 -24.81 -9.89 23.00
C LYS A 85 -25.94 -10.90 22.77
N ALA A 86 -26.57 -10.87 21.59
CA ALA A 86 -27.64 -11.80 21.24
C ALA A 86 -27.18 -13.26 21.32
N THR A 87 -25.97 -13.56 20.82
CA THR A 87 -25.41 -14.92 20.87
C THR A 87 -25.18 -15.40 22.32
N LYS A 88 -24.76 -14.53 23.24
CA LYS A 88 -24.62 -14.87 24.67
C LYS A 88 -25.98 -15.25 25.27
N GLU A 89 -27.04 -14.55 24.91
CA GLU A 89 -28.40 -14.87 25.34
C GLU A 89 -28.91 -16.17 24.72
N ASN A 90 -28.76 -16.36 23.41
CA ASN A 90 -29.22 -17.56 22.71
C ASN A 90 -28.58 -18.84 23.26
N LYS A 91 -27.31 -18.79 23.66
CA LYS A 91 -26.59 -19.93 24.26
C LYS A 91 -27.15 -20.37 25.61
N LYS A 92 -28.06 -19.62 26.23
CA LYS A 92 -28.78 -20.02 27.46
C LYS A 92 -29.95 -20.96 27.16
N PHE A 93 -30.38 -21.08 25.91
CA PHE A 93 -31.46 -21.98 25.49
C PHE A 93 -30.93 -23.38 25.19
N ALA A 94 -31.76 -24.40 25.40
CA ALA A 94 -31.39 -25.80 25.13
C ALA A 94 -31.05 -26.06 23.64
N ASN A 95 -31.68 -25.31 22.72
CA ASN A 95 -31.39 -25.34 21.29
C ASN A 95 -31.30 -23.90 20.76
N PRO A 96 -30.09 -23.29 20.78
CA PRO A 96 -29.88 -21.91 20.35
C PRO A 96 -30.27 -21.65 18.89
N GLU A 97 -30.01 -22.59 17.98
CA GLU A 97 -30.35 -22.48 16.55
C GLU A 97 -31.86 -22.42 16.35
N GLN A 98 -32.61 -23.30 17.02
CA GLN A 98 -34.07 -23.29 16.96
C GLN A 98 -34.64 -22.01 17.59
N HIS A 99 -34.06 -21.57 18.72
CA HIS A 99 -34.46 -20.31 19.34
C HIS A 99 -34.30 -19.12 18.39
N ILE A 100 -33.16 -19.02 17.68
CA ILE A 100 -32.93 -18.00 16.65
C ILE A 100 -33.97 -18.12 15.53
N ARG A 101 -34.23 -19.33 15.04
CA ARG A 101 -35.23 -19.55 13.99
C ARG A 101 -36.63 -19.09 14.41
N ASP A 102 -37.00 -19.36 15.66
CA ASP A 102 -38.29 -18.98 16.21
C ASP A 102 -38.46 -17.47 16.34
N LYS A 103 -37.41 -16.74 16.74
CA LYS A 103 -37.42 -15.27 16.80
C LYS A 103 -37.82 -14.62 15.48
N TYR A 104 -37.39 -15.17 14.36
CA TYR A 104 -37.58 -14.52 13.06
C TYR A 104 -38.73 -15.11 12.23
N PHE A 105 -39.04 -16.40 12.40
CA PHE A 105 -39.95 -17.12 11.49
C PHE A 105 -41.14 -17.83 12.16
N SER A 106 -41.23 -17.84 13.49
CA SER A 106 -42.35 -18.51 14.18
C SER A 106 -43.24 -17.48 14.88
N GLN A 107 -44.32 -17.05 14.24
CA GLN A 107 -45.27 -16.08 14.82
C GLN A 107 -45.92 -16.56 16.14
N ALA A 108 -45.99 -17.87 16.34
CA ALA A 108 -46.50 -18.46 17.58
C ALA A 108 -45.48 -18.46 18.73
N SER A 109 -44.21 -18.14 18.45
CA SER A 109 -43.17 -18.09 19.47
C SER A 109 -43.33 -16.86 20.36
N PRO A 110 -43.18 -16.98 21.69
CA PRO A 110 -43.14 -15.82 22.58
C PRO A 110 -41.91 -14.92 22.34
N TYR A 111 -40.93 -15.40 21.57
CA TYR A 111 -39.72 -14.66 21.20
C TYR A 111 -39.80 -14.04 19.80
N TYR A 112 -40.94 -14.18 19.12
CA TYR A 112 -41.12 -13.64 17.77
C TYR A 112 -40.92 -12.13 17.74
N ILE A 113 -40.05 -11.66 16.86
CA ILE A 113 -39.77 -10.25 16.67
C ILE A 113 -40.79 -9.69 15.67
N GLU A 114 -41.62 -8.76 16.11
CA GLU A 114 -42.60 -8.07 15.28
C GLU A 114 -41.99 -6.87 14.51
N GLY A 115 -42.74 -6.31 13.56
CA GLY A 115 -42.35 -5.08 12.86
C GLY A 115 -41.22 -5.20 11.82
N LEU A 116 -40.68 -6.41 11.60
CA LEU A 116 -39.67 -6.65 10.56
C LEU A 116 -40.30 -7.06 9.22
N SER A 117 -39.77 -6.51 8.13
CA SER A 117 -40.06 -6.96 6.77
C SER A 117 -39.51 -8.37 6.54
N ARG A 118 -40.00 -9.06 5.48
CA ARG A 118 -39.49 -10.39 5.14
C ARG A 118 -37.97 -10.41 4.92
N VAL A 119 -37.44 -9.41 4.21
CA VAL A 119 -36.01 -9.34 3.90
C VAL A 119 -35.18 -9.04 5.17
N GLU A 120 -35.67 -8.16 6.04
CA GLU A 120 -35.03 -7.86 7.32
C GLU A 120 -34.94 -9.10 8.21
N ARG A 121 -35.99 -9.93 8.25
CA ARG A 121 -35.98 -11.20 8.98
C ARG A 121 -34.91 -12.15 8.48
N GLU A 122 -34.84 -12.35 7.17
CA GLU A 122 -33.86 -13.24 6.55
C GLU A 122 -32.43 -12.76 6.80
N VAL A 123 -32.18 -11.44 6.74
CA VAL A 123 -30.88 -10.84 7.02
C VAL A 123 -30.51 -10.99 8.50
N ALA A 124 -31.38 -10.57 9.42
CA ALA A 124 -31.10 -10.61 10.85
C ALA A 124 -30.91 -12.04 11.36
N HIS A 125 -31.75 -12.97 10.90
CA HIS A 125 -31.59 -14.40 11.19
C HIS A 125 -30.22 -14.92 10.73
N ARG A 126 -29.80 -14.58 9.50
CA ARG A 126 -28.53 -15.02 8.94
C ARG A 126 -27.34 -14.49 9.72
N HIS A 127 -27.33 -13.20 10.04
CA HIS A 127 -26.25 -12.60 10.83
C HIS A 127 -26.15 -13.22 12.22
N GLU A 128 -27.28 -13.41 12.91
CA GLU A 128 -27.30 -14.03 14.23
C GLU A 128 -26.86 -15.50 14.19
N SER A 129 -27.28 -16.24 13.16
CA SER A 129 -26.85 -17.63 12.93
C SER A 129 -25.35 -17.73 12.61
N ASP A 130 -24.82 -16.81 11.79
CA ASP A 130 -23.39 -16.71 11.49
C ASP A 130 -22.59 -16.43 12.76
N TYR A 131 -23.05 -15.51 13.59
CA TYR A 131 -22.39 -15.18 14.85
C TYR A 131 -22.40 -16.34 15.83
N LEU A 132 -23.53 -17.03 15.96
CA LEU A 132 -23.64 -18.21 16.81
C LEU A 132 -22.62 -19.28 16.38
N LYS A 133 -22.49 -19.52 15.07
CA LYS A 133 -21.67 -20.59 14.51
C LYS A 133 -20.18 -20.25 14.45
N TYR A 134 -19.81 -19.01 14.11
CA TYR A 134 -18.44 -18.63 13.78
C TYR A 134 -17.84 -17.60 14.75
N GLY A 135 -18.64 -17.02 15.64
CA GLY A 135 -18.21 -15.94 16.54
C GLY A 135 -17.90 -14.62 15.83
N LYS A 136 -18.29 -14.48 14.56
CA LYS A 136 -18.11 -13.27 13.74
C LYS A 136 -19.12 -13.25 12.59
N LEU A 137 -19.39 -12.07 12.05
CA LEU A 137 -20.20 -11.93 10.84
C LEU A 137 -19.38 -12.26 9.60
N ARG A 138 -19.88 -13.14 8.73
CA ARG A 138 -19.20 -13.48 7.46
C ARG A 138 -19.51 -12.48 6.37
N ASN A 139 -20.75 -12.00 6.31
CA ASN A 139 -21.20 -10.97 5.39
C ASN A 139 -22.08 -9.99 6.14
N ILE A 140 -21.98 -8.69 5.82
CA ILE A 140 -22.81 -7.64 6.40
C ILE A 140 -23.77 -7.13 5.33
N SER A 141 -25.05 -7.03 5.68
CA SER A 141 -26.09 -6.43 4.85
C SER A 141 -26.57 -5.12 5.46
N ALA A 142 -26.62 -4.05 4.66
CA ALA A 142 -27.16 -2.76 5.07
C ALA A 142 -28.68 -2.79 5.34
N ILE A 143 -29.37 -3.86 4.92
CA ILE A 143 -30.81 -4.09 5.18
C ILE A 143 -31.06 -4.58 6.61
N ASP A 144 -29.99 -4.86 7.38
CA ASP A 144 -30.14 -5.31 8.76
C ASP A 144 -30.99 -4.31 9.57
N PRO A 145 -32.04 -4.76 10.27
CA PRO A 145 -32.92 -3.88 11.02
C PRO A 145 -32.21 -3.11 12.14
N ASN A 146 -31.06 -3.58 12.61
CA ASN A 146 -30.24 -2.90 13.61
C ASN A 146 -29.50 -1.67 13.05
N LEU A 147 -29.57 -1.41 11.73
CA LEU A 147 -28.92 -0.27 11.05
C LEU A 147 -29.91 0.80 10.56
N LYS A 148 -31.22 0.64 10.81
CA LYS A 148 -32.29 1.51 10.26
C LYS A 148 -32.14 3.01 10.60
N ASP A 149 -31.46 3.33 11.69
CA ASP A 149 -31.21 4.70 12.13
C ASP A 149 -29.92 5.30 11.54
N LEU A 150 -29.08 4.49 10.89
CA LEU A 150 -27.85 4.93 10.21
C LEU A 150 -28.13 5.35 8.76
N ASN A 151 -29.31 5.92 8.51
CA ASN A 151 -30.02 6.09 7.23
C ASN A 151 -29.37 6.99 6.15
N SER A 152 -28.06 7.15 6.11
CA SER A 152 -27.36 7.78 4.98
C SER A 152 -25.92 7.32 4.94
N ILE A 153 -25.69 6.17 4.30
CA ILE A 153 -24.36 5.80 3.80
C ILE A 153 -24.11 6.73 2.62
N ASN A 154 -23.45 7.86 2.88
CA ASN A 154 -23.27 8.88 1.86
C ASN A 154 -22.11 8.45 0.96
N GLY A 155 -22.41 7.68 -0.08
CA GLY A 155 -21.41 7.11 -1.00
C GLY A 155 -20.46 8.15 -1.63
N ILE A 156 -20.82 9.43 -1.62
CA ILE A 156 -19.95 10.54 -2.04
C ILE A 156 -18.85 10.81 -1.01
N VAL A 157 -19.15 10.87 0.29
CA VAL A 157 -18.17 11.10 1.37
C VAL A 157 -17.19 9.95 1.44
N ASP A 158 -17.69 8.71 1.43
CA ASP A 158 -16.91 7.47 1.34
C ASP A 158 -15.91 7.50 0.16
N SER A 159 -16.31 8.08 -0.98
CA SER A 159 -15.44 8.16 -2.17
C SER A 159 -14.32 9.21 -2.04
N VAL A 160 -14.56 10.32 -1.34
CA VAL A 160 -13.57 11.37 -1.11
C VAL A 160 -12.54 10.92 -0.09
N GLU A 161 -12.99 10.34 1.03
CA GLU A 161 -12.11 9.77 2.05
C GLU A 161 -11.25 8.63 1.48
N LYS A 162 -11.86 7.75 0.67
CA LYS A 162 -11.11 6.70 -0.03
C LYS A 162 -10.02 7.27 -0.92
N ARG A 163 -10.31 8.31 -1.71
CA ARG A 163 -9.32 8.95 -2.59
C ARG A 163 -8.18 9.60 -1.80
N ALA A 164 -8.50 10.28 -0.69
CA ALA A 164 -7.49 10.88 0.17
C ALA A 164 -6.59 9.79 0.80
N PHE A 165 -7.19 8.71 1.32
CA PHE A 165 -6.47 7.57 1.87
C PHE A 165 -5.59 6.87 0.82
N ASP A 166 -6.12 6.59 -0.37
CA ASP A 166 -5.35 5.96 -1.46
C ASP A 166 -4.16 6.84 -1.86
N ARG A 167 -4.35 8.17 -1.95
CA ARG A 167 -3.26 9.12 -2.22
C ARG A 167 -2.19 9.07 -1.14
N ASP A 168 -2.58 9.10 0.13
CA ASP A 168 -1.64 9.12 1.24
C ASP A 168 -0.86 7.79 1.33
N MET A 169 -1.53 6.66 1.08
CA MET A 169 -0.88 5.34 0.97
C MET A 169 0.08 5.24 -0.20
N VAL A 170 -0.30 5.72 -1.39
CA VAL A 170 0.58 5.76 -2.56
C VAL A 170 1.80 6.66 -2.29
N ASN A 171 1.60 7.80 -1.63
CA ASN A 171 2.71 8.67 -1.23
C ASN A 171 3.66 7.97 -0.25
N GLU A 172 3.14 7.24 0.73
CA GLU A 172 3.96 6.48 1.66
C GLU A 172 4.75 5.36 0.95
N GLN A 173 4.07 4.58 0.10
CA GLN A 173 4.68 3.51 -0.69
C GLN A 173 5.77 4.06 -1.63
N PHE A 174 5.50 5.19 -2.28
CA PHE A 174 6.47 5.90 -3.11
C PHE A 174 7.72 6.28 -2.31
N GLN A 175 7.55 6.88 -1.13
CA GLN A 175 8.70 7.23 -0.28
C GLN A 175 9.46 6.01 0.23
N GLN A 176 8.76 4.94 0.60
CA GLN A 176 9.38 3.68 0.99
C GLN A 176 10.19 3.06 -0.16
N LEU A 177 9.67 3.13 -1.38
CA LEU A 177 10.37 2.67 -2.58
C LEU A 177 11.65 3.48 -2.84
N LEU A 178 11.59 4.81 -2.78
CA LEU A 178 12.79 5.66 -2.89
C LEU A 178 13.80 5.36 -1.78
N ASN A 179 13.34 5.22 -0.53
CA ASN A 179 14.18 4.88 0.61
C ASN A 179 14.83 3.51 0.46
N LYS A 180 14.11 2.50 -0.08
CA LYS A 180 14.66 1.18 -0.41
C LYS A 180 15.93 1.38 -1.24
N TYR A 181 15.85 2.18 -2.31
CA TYR A 181 16.95 2.46 -3.23
C TYR A 181 17.90 3.61 -2.83
N GLY A 182 17.76 4.17 -1.63
CA GLY A 182 18.62 5.26 -1.15
C GLY A 182 18.46 6.57 -1.94
N ILE A 183 17.34 6.75 -2.64
CA ILE A 183 17.06 7.93 -3.45
C ILE A 183 16.50 9.03 -2.56
N SER A 184 17.10 10.22 -2.60
CA SER A 184 16.61 11.39 -1.88
C SER A 184 16.24 12.50 -2.85
N ILE A 185 14.99 12.97 -2.78
CA ILE A 185 14.52 14.12 -3.56
C ILE A 185 14.89 15.41 -2.80
N PRO A 186 15.54 16.41 -3.44
CA PRO A 186 15.82 17.68 -2.80
C PRO A 186 14.55 18.37 -2.32
N LYS A 187 14.63 19.03 -1.15
CA LYS A 187 13.53 19.86 -0.64
C LYS A 187 13.16 20.92 -1.67
N ASP A 188 11.86 21.21 -1.77
CA ASP A 188 11.29 22.21 -2.69
C ASP A 188 11.44 21.88 -4.20
N SER A 189 11.74 20.62 -4.54
CA SER A 189 11.69 20.14 -5.93
C SER A 189 10.26 20.07 -6.46
N ASN A 190 10.02 20.64 -7.64
CA ASN A 190 8.75 20.52 -8.35
C ASN A 190 8.84 19.40 -9.40
N LEU A 191 8.55 18.18 -8.98
CA LEU A 191 8.52 17.02 -9.88
C LEU A 191 7.22 16.96 -10.66
N LYS A 192 7.32 16.66 -11.96
CA LYS A 192 6.19 16.30 -12.81
C LYS A 192 6.40 14.90 -13.36
N PHE A 193 5.47 14.01 -13.02
CA PHE A 193 5.38 12.65 -13.52
C PHE A 193 4.44 12.62 -14.73
N THR A 194 4.82 11.91 -15.79
CA THR A 194 3.99 11.67 -16.96
C THR A 194 3.93 10.18 -17.22
N ILE A 195 2.72 9.62 -17.26
CA ILE A 195 2.47 8.19 -17.55
C ILE A 195 2.09 8.08 -19.02
N GLU A 196 2.82 7.26 -19.76
CA GLU A 196 2.52 6.95 -21.16
C GLU A 196 1.25 6.07 -21.23
N PRO A 197 0.20 6.44 -21.99
CA PRO A 197 -1.10 5.77 -21.91
C PRO A 197 -1.13 4.32 -22.46
N TYR A 198 -0.16 3.88 -23.23
CA TYR A 198 -0.12 2.56 -23.87
C TYR A 198 0.75 1.56 -23.12
N ASP A 199 1.94 1.96 -22.67
CA ASP A 199 2.87 1.09 -21.93
C ASP A 199 2.99 1.42 -20.45
N TYR A 200 2.25 2.44 -19.98
CA TYR A 200 2.20 2.91 -18.59
C TYR A 200 3.54 3.40 -18.04
N LYS A 201 4.57 3.57 -18.87
CA LYS A 201 5.86 4.04 -18.38
C LYS A 201 5.77 5.45 -17.82
N VAL A 202 6.37 5.62 -16.64
CA VAL A 202 6.54 6.90 -15.97
C VAL A 202 7.80 7.58 -16.47
N THR A 203 7.66 8.85 -16.84
CA THR A 203 8.77 9.79 -17.06
C THR A 203 8.71 10.93 -16.05
N VAL A 204 9.87 11.44 -15.65
CA VAL A 204 10.05 12.43 -14.59
C VAL A 204 10.70 13.69 -15.16
N SER A 205 10.11 14.85 -14.87
CA SER A 205 10.61 16.16 -15.27
C SER A 205 10.54 17.16 -14.13
N GLY A 206 11.21 18.31 -14.26
CA GLY A 206 11.24 19.37 -13.25
C GLY A 206 12.47 19.37 -12.33
N LEU A 207 13.41 18.43 -12.53
CA LEU A 207 14.75 18.48 -11.97
C LEU A 207 15.77 18.91 -13.03
N ASP A 208 16.74 19.73 -12.61
CA ASP A 208 17.94 20.01 -13.38
C ASP A 208 18.88 18.79 -13.40
N ASP A 209 18.87 18.01 -12.32
CA ASP A 209 19.62 16.76 -12.22
C ASP A 209 18.94 15.65 -13.04
N LYS A 210 19.50 15.42 -14.23
CA LYS A 210 19.05 14.36 -15.15
C LYS A 210 19.34 12.96 -14.62
N ASN A 211 20.43 12.78 -13.87
CA ASN A 211 20.77 11.48 -13.31
C ASN A 211 19.76 11.10 -12.22
N LEU A 212 19.40 12.04 -11.35
CA LEU A 212 18.35 11.82 -10.35
C LEU A 212 16.99 11.56 -11.01
N SER A 213 16.67 12.27 -12.10
CA SER A 213 15.42 12.02 -12.84
C SER A 213 15.35 10.59 -13.38
N SER A 214 16.40 10.15 -14.09
CA SER A 214 16.46 8.78 -14.64
C SER A 214 16.46 7.72 -13.54
N LEU A 215 17.10 7.99 -12.41
CA LEU A 215 17.09 7.09 -11.26
C LEU A 215 15.68 6.89 -10.67
N ILE A 216 14.90 7.97 -10.58
CA ILE A 216 13.49 7.88 -10.14
C ILE A 216 12.66 7.14 -11.19
N GLU A 217 12.88 7.38 -12.48
CA GLU A 217 12.20 6.66 -13.57
C GLU A 217 12.49 5.15 -13.54
N ASP A 218 13.75 4.75 -13.40
CA ASP A 218 14.16 3.34 -13.36
C ASP A 218 13.45 2.60 -12.21
N VAL A 219 13.41 3.22 -11.02
CA VAL A 219 12.75 2.64 -9.85
C VAL A 219 11.22 2.62 -9.97
N LEU A 220 10.61 3.63 -10.58
CA LEU A 220 9.15 3.66 -10.77
C LEU A 220 8.67 2.69 -11.86
N ASN A 221 9.53 2.33 -12.82
CA ASN A 221 9.18 1.46 -13.95
C ASN A 221 9.59 0.00 -13.74
N THR A 222 9.98 -0.41 -12.53
CA THR A 222 10.20 -1.83 -12.19
C THR A 222 8.91 -2.49 -11.73
N GLY A 223 8.74 -3.78 -12.02
CA GLY A 223 7.50 -4.50 -11.74
C GLY A 223 6.28 -3.78 -12.33
N ASP A 224 5.17 -3.77 -11.58
CA ASP A 224 3.94 -3.04 -11.96
C ASP A 224 3.74 -1.77 -11.11
N ASN A 225 4.83 -1.03 -10.84
CA ASN A 225 4.79 0.20 -10.04
C ASN A 225 4.20 1.41 -10.79
N SER A 226 4.17 1.34 -12.13
CA SER A 226 3.80 2.40 -13.06
C SER A 226 2.37 2.30 -13.56
#